data_AF-A0A7Y5J3N7-F1
#
_entry.id   AF-A0A7Y5J3N7-F1
#
_cell.length_a   1.000
_cell.length_b   1.000
_cell.length_c   1.000
_cell.angle_alpha   90.00
_cell.angle_beta   90.00
_cell.angle_gamma   90.00
#
_symmetry.space_group_name_H-M   'P 1'
#
loop_
_entity.id
_entity.type
_entity.pdbx_description
1 polymer ?
#
loop_
_entity_poly.entity_id
_entity_poly.type
_entity_poly.pdbx_seq_one_letter_code
_entity_poly.pdbx_strand_id
1 'polypeptide(L)'
;MYKALFISPMIPSFGMEVTARFFKEVLSFSPIMDTETYAIYQKDHLTIHILPAGQDIGQMEFYMEVEDIDTLWATIKDKLSGLRVKEPFNQAYGMREIHIEVPQTKTLLFIGQELK
;
A
#
# COMPACT_ATOMS: atom_id res chain seq x y z
N MET A 1 11.29 -23.20 -19.75
CA MET A 1 10.14 -22.92 -18.85
C MET A 1 10.72 -22.34 -17.56
N TYR A 2 10.10 -21.29 -16.97
CA TYR A 2 10.58 -20.67 -15.73
C TYR A 2 9.52 -20.74 -14.64
N LYS A 3 9.94 -20.66 -13.36
CA LYS A 3 9.04 -20.58 -12.19
C LYS A 3 9.06 -19.15 -11.66
N ALA A 4 7.93 -18.44 -11.74
CA ALA A 4 7.75 -17.18 -11.03
C ALA A 4 7.64 -17.45 -9.51
N LEU A 5 8.18 -16.54 -8.69
CA LEU A 5 8.18 -16.68 -7.24
C LEU A 5 7.26 -15.66 -6.58
N PHE A 6 7.48 -14.38 -6.85
CA PHE A 6 6.75 -13.27 -6.26
C PHE A 6 6.42 -12.24 -7.32
N ILE A 7 5.29 -11.56 -7.12
CA ILE A 7 4.95 -10.33 -7.80
C ILE A 7 4.81 -9.25 -6.74
N SER A 8 5.39 -8.08 -6.98
CA SER A 8 5.43 -7.00 -5.99
C SER A 8 5.21 -5.66 -6.68
N PRO A 9 4.39 -4.77 -6.12
CA PRO A 9 4.23 -3.43 -6.66
C PRO A 9 5.53 -2.64 -6.49
N MET A 10 5.91 -1.95 -7.55
CA MET A 10 6.99 -0.96 -7.58
C MET A 10 6.34 0.41 -7.49
N ILE A 11 6.55 1.14 -6.39
CA ILE A 11 5.86 2.37 -6.04
C ILE A 11 6.81 3.56 -6.27
N PRO A 12 6.63 4.34 -7.35
CA PRO A 12 7.45 5.52 -7.59
C PRO A 12 7.05 6.64 -6.62
N SER A 13 8.03 7.15 -5.89
CA SER A 13 7.84 8.16 -4.85
C SER A 13 8.62 9.43 -5.16
N PHE A 14 7.94 10.58 -5.02
CA PHE A 14 8.55 11.91 -5.03
C PHE A 14 9.14 12.29 -3.65
N GLY A 15 8.95 11.45 -2.63
CA GLY A 15 9.40 11.67 -1.26
C GLY A 15 9.58 10.36 -0.51
N MET A 16 10.74 9.71 -0.72
CA MET A 16 11.06 8.36 -0.24
C MET A 16 10.72 8.16 1.24
N GLU A 17 11.19 9.06 2.12
CA GLU A 17 11.00 8.95 3.57
C GLU A 17 9.51 8.97 3.96
N VAL A 18 8.71 9.85 3.35
CA VAL A 18 7.29 9.99 3.66
C VAL A 18 6.52 8.74 3.21
N THR A 19 6.81 8.23 2.01
CA THR A 19 6.21 6.99 1.50
C THR A 19 6.62 5.79 2.35
N ALA A 20 7.89 5.69 2.75
CA ALA A 20 8.39 4.61 3.60
C ALA A 20 7.72 4.62 4.98
N ARG A 21 7.61 5.78 5.64
CA ARG A 21 6.89 5.92 6.92
C ARG A 21 5.43 5.51 6.83
N PHE A 22 4.75 5.79 5.72
CA PHE A 22 3.37 5.32 5.51
C PHE A 22 3.29 3.79 5.63
N PHE A 23 4.09 3.05 4.88
CA PHE A 23 4.04 1.59 4.94
C PHE A 23 4.53 1.04 6.29
N LYS A 24 5.55 1.66 6.88
CA LYS A 24 6.14 1.24 8.16
C LYS A 24 5.22 1.51 9.35
N GLU A 25 4.71 2.72 9.49
CA GLU A 25 4.06 3.20 10.72
C GLU A 25 2.53 3.07 10.65
N VAL A 26 1.95 3.18 9.46
CA VAL A 26 0.50 3.03 9.26
C VAL A 26 0.16 1.56 9.04
N LEU A 27 0.79 0.92 8.06
CA LEU A 27 0.45 -0.46 7.67
C LEU A 27 1.33 -1.53 8.32
N SER A 28 2.29 -1.13 9.16
CA SER A 28 3.16 -2.04 9.92
C SER A 28 3.97 -3.00 9.04
N PHE A 29 4.46 -2.52 7.90
CA PHE A 29 5.46 -3.23 7.11
C PHE A 29 6.84 -3.09 7.76
N SER A 30 7.64 -4.14 7.72
CA SER A 30 9.03 -4.15 8.20
C SER A 30 10.00 -3.93 7.05
N PRO A 31 11.09 -3.17 7.23
CA PRO A 31 12.10 -3.00 6.19
C PRO A 31 12.91 -4.29 6.01
N ILE A 32 13.05 -4.75 4.76
CA ILE A 32 14.07 -5.73 4.35
C ILE A 32 15.32 -4.98 3.88
N MET A 33 15.11 -3.86 3.19
CA MET A 33 16.14 -2.96 2.70
C MET A 33 15.59 -1.54 2.79
N ASP A 34 16.38 -0.61 3.28
CA ASP A 34 15.99 0.79 3.37
C ASP A 34 17.21 1.67 3.09
N THR A 35 17.27 2.21 1.88
CA THR A 35 18.35 3.07 1.41
C THR A 35 17.76 4.35 0.81
N GLU A 36 18.59 5.38 0.65
CA GLU A 36 18.14 6.67 0.12
C GLU A 36 17.51 6.58 -1.27
N THR A 37 17.92 5.60 -2.09
CA THR A 37 17.51 5.48 -3.50
C THR A 37 16.63 4.26 -3.77
N TYR A 38 16.40 3.40 -2.78
CA TYR A 38 15.58 2.21 -2.93
C TYR A 38 15.22 1.61 -1.58
N ALA A 39 13.98 1.17 -1.43
CA ALA A 39 13.54 0.46 -0.24
C ALA A 39 12.65 -0.74 -0.59
N ILE A 40 12.78 -1.80 0.21
CA ILE A 40 11.95 -3.00 0.17
C ILE A 40 11.34 -3.17 1.55
N TYR A 41 10.01 -3.20 1.58
CA TYR A 41 9.24 -3.37 2.80
C TYR A 41 8.40 -4.64 2.69
N GLN A 42 8.27 -5.37 3.80
CA GLN A 42 7.56 -6.64 3.87
C GLN A 42 6.52 -6.64 4.96
N LYS A 43 5.37 -7.23 4.65
CA LYS A 43 4.36 -7.61 5.62
C LYS A 43 3.97 -9.06 5.33
N ASP A 44 4.13 -9.92 6.33
CA ASP A 44 3.97 -11.37 6.19
C ASP A 44 4.87 -11.90 5.06
N HIS A 45 4.28 -12.46 4.00
CA HIS A 45 5.00 -12.97 2.82
C HIS A 45 4.90 -12.03 1.60
N LEU A 46 4.33 -10.83 1.79
CA LEU A 46 4.11 -9.83 0.75
C LEU A 46 5.17 -8.74 0.81
N THR A 47 5.69 -8.36 -0.35
CA THR A 47 6.70 -7.31 -0.48
C THR A 47 6.20 -6.17 -1.35
N ILE A 48 6.63 -4.96 -1.00
CA ILE A 48 6.50 -3.77 -1.83
C ILE A 48 7.89 -3.15 -2.02
N HIS A 49 8.03 -2.44 -3.12
CA HIS A 49 9.26 -1.75 -3.47
C HIS A 49 8.97 -0.26 -3.63
N ILE A 50 9.83 0.58 -3.07
CA ILE A 50 9.73 2.04 -3.18
C ILE A 50 11.00 2.54 -3.87
N LEU A 51 10.83 3.40 -4.86
CA LEU A 51 11.91 3.96 -5.66
C LEU A 51 11.64 5.42 -6.02
N PRO A 52 12.67 6.24 -6.30
CA PRO A 52 12.48 7.61 -6.75
C PRO A 52 11.63 7.68 -8.03
N ALA A 53 10.65 8.57 -8.03
CA ALA A 53 9.85 8.89 -9.20
C ALA A 53 10.66 9.67 -10.24
N GLY A 54 10.45 9.35 -11.52
CA GLY A 54 10.87 10.19 -12.64
C GLY A 54 9.91 11.36 -12.89
N GLN A 55 10.21 12.20 -13.89
CA GLN A 55 9.39 13.38 -14.21
C GLN A 55 8.01 13.00 -14.80
N ASP A 56 7.93 11.98 -15.65
CA ASP A 56 6.73 11.63 -16.43
C ASP A 56 6.16 10.25 -16.05
N ILE A 57 5.99 10.00 -14.76
CA ILE A 57 5.36 8.75 -14.30
C ILE A 57 3.84 8.76 -14.47
N GLY A 58 3.29 7.62 -14.88
CA GLY A 58 1.85 7.35 -14.90
C GLY A 58 1.25 7.15 -13.52
N GLN A 59 -0.07 6.91 -13.48
CA GLN A 59 -0.77 6.45 -12.28
C GLN A 59 -0.67 4.93 -12.16
N MET A 60 -0.74 4.42 -10.94
CA MET A 60 -0.85 2.99 -10.70
C MET A 60 -1.77 2.69 -9.52
N GLU A 61 -2.30 1.48 -9.49
CA GLU A 61 -3.04 0.95 -8.37
C GLU A 61 -2.59 -0.47 -8.07
N PHE A 62 -2.74 -0.86 -6.80
CA PHE A 62 -2.55 -2.25 -6.40
C PHE A 62 -3.50 -2.60 -5.27
N TYR A 63 -3.79 -3.89 -5.17
CA TYR A 63 -4.74 -4.45 -4.22
C TYR A 63 -4.02 -5.27 -3.16
N MET A 64 -4.39 -5.08 -1.91
CA MET A 64 -3.96 -5.89 -0.77
C MET A 64 -5.18 -6.50 -0.10
N GLU A 65 -5.29 -7.82 -0.17
CA GLU A 65 -6.35 -8.53 0.55
C GLU A 65 -6.00 -8.68 2.03
N VAL A 66 -7.00 -8.54 2.90
CA VAL A 66 -6.86 -8.70 4.35
C VAL A 66 -7.99 -9.57 4.90
N GLU A 67 -7.72 -10.26 6.00
CA GLU A 67 -8.69 -11.14 6.64
C GLU A 67 -9.83 -10.37 7.35
N ASP A 68 -9.50 -9.22 7.95
CA ASP A 68 -10.44 -8.37 8.69
C ASP A 68 -10.15 -6.88 8.45
N ILE A 69 -10.94 -6.29 7.55
CA ILE A 69 -10.79 -4.90 7.14
C ILE A 69 -11.29 -3.90 8.20
N ASP A 70 -12.26 -4.29 9.04
CA ASP A 70 -12.80 -3.41 10.07
C ASP A 70 -11.82 -3.30 11.24
N THR A 71 -11.17 -4.40 11.62
CA THR A 71 -10.06 -4.39 12.59
C THR A 71 -8.86 -3.59 12.06
N LEU A 72 -8.49 -3.76 10.79
CA LEU A 72 -7.46 -2.94 10.16
C LEU A 72 -7.83 -1.46 10.23
N TRP A 73 -9.05 -1.11 9.81
CA TRP A 73 -9.53 0.27 9.79
C TRP A 73 -9.46 0.91 11.17
N ALA A 74 -9.98 0.22 12.19
CA ALA A 74 -9.94 0.68 13.58
C ALA A 74 -8.50 0.97 14.06
N THR A 75 -7.52 0.23 13.55
CA THR A 75 -6.10 0.36 13.91
C THR A 75 -5.42 1.55 13.21
N ILE A 76 -5.80 1.84 11.97
CA ILE A 76 -5.06 2.80 11.13
C ILE A 76 -5.76 4.16 10.97
N LYS A 77 -7.08 4.26 11.15
CA LYS A 77 -7.88 5.46 10.80
C LYS A 77 -7.32 6.76 11.37
N ASP A 78 -6.86 6.76 12.62
CA ASP A 78 -6.36 7.97 13.28
C ASP A 78 -4.98 8.40 12.75
N LYS A 79 -4.24 7.47 12.15
CA LYS A 79 -2.94 7.72 11.50
C LYS A 79 -3.08 8.23 10.06
N LEU A 80 -4.29 8.19 9.50
CA LEU A 80 -4.57 8.61 8.11
C LEU A 80 -4.94 10.10 7.99
N SER A 81 -4.88 10.84 9.09
CA SER A 81 -5.22 12.27 9.10
C SER A 81 -4.41 13.05 8.04
N GLY A 82 -5.12 13.80 7.19
CA GLY A 82 -4.53 14.60 6.11
C GLY A 82 -4.26 13.83 4.81
N LEU A 83 -4.50 12.51 4.77
CA LEU A 83 -4.45 11.73 3.54
C LEU A 83 -5.82 11.70 2.85
N ARG A 84 -5.82 11.45 1.54
CA ARG A 84 -7.04 11.19 0.78
C ARG A 84 -7.42 9.72 0.92
N VAL A 85 -8.55 9.48 1.57
CA VAL A 85 -9.01 8.14 1.94
C VAL A 85 -10.49 8.01 1.63
N LYS A 86 -10.87 6.84 1.13
CA LYS A 86 -12.26 6.38 1.11
C LYS A 86 -12.43 5.35 2.23
N GLU A 87 -13.24 5.69 3.23
CA GLU A 87 -13.54 4.84 4.39
C GLU A 87 -14.17 3.49 3.98
N PRO A 88 -14.13 2.45 4.83
CA PRO A 88 -14.66 1.13 4.52
C PRO A 88 -16.06 1.16 3.92
N PHE A 89 -16.22 0.58 2.72
CA PHE A 89 -17.50 0.52 2.01
C PHE A 89 -17.67 -0.82 1.30
N ASN A 90 -18.93 -1.21 1.06
CA ASN A 90 -19.23 -2.46 0.36
C ASN A 90 -19.37 -2.20 -1.14
N GLN A 91 -18.74 -3.06 -1.93
CA GLN A 91 -18.81 -3.09 -3.38
C GLN A 91 -19.94 -4.00 -3.86
N ALA A 92 -20.50 -3.70 -5.02
CA ALA A 92 -21.57 -4.49 -5.62
C ALA A 92 -21.16 -5.94 -5.94
N TYR A 93 -19.85 -6.19 -6.09
CA TYR A 93 -19.27 -7.48 -6.40
C TYR A 93 -18.83 -8.28 -5.15
N GLY A 94 -19.32 -7.94 -3.96
CA GLY A 94 -19.15 -8.76 -2.76
C GLY A 94 -17.85 -8.52 -1.98
N MET A 95 -17.16 -7.40 -2.20
CA MET A 95 -15.98 -7.02 -1.40
C MET A 95 -16.30 -5.85 -0.46
N ARG A 96 -15.67 -5.81 0.70
CA ARG A 96 -15.57 -4.63 1.55
C ARG A 96 -14.19 -4.02 1.35
N GLU A 97 -14.10 -2.72 1.09
CA GLU A 97 -12.86 -2.06 0.67
C GLU A 97 -12.60 -0.73 1.37
N ILE A 98 -11.30 -0.39 1.50
CA ILE A 98 -10.76 0.94 1.84
C ILE A 98 -9.87 1.36 0.68
N HIS A 99 -9.93 2.62 0.26
CA HIS A 99 -8.99 3.16 -0.73
C HIS A 99 -8.14 4.27 -0.11
N ILE A 100 -6.82 4.22 -0.31
CA ILE A 100 -5.87 5.19 0.27
C ILE A 100 -4.91 5.67 -0.82
N GLU A 101 -4.84 6.99 -1.06
CA GLU A 101 -3.76 7.56 -1.86
C GLU A 101 -2.44 7.44 -1.06
N VAL A 102 -1.45 6.75 -1.62
CA VAL A 102 -0.15 6.58 -0.98
C VAL A 102 0.60 7.92 -1.04
N PRO A 103 1.06 8.48 0.10
CA PRO A 103 1.59 9.84 0.15
C PRO A 103 2.88 9.98 -0.66
N GLN A 104 3.03 11.13 -1.32
CA GLN A 104 4.15 11.46 -2.21
C GLN A 104 4.27 10.54 -3.43
N THR A 105 3.16 9.97 -3.90
CA THR A 105 3.14 9.09 -5.09
C THR A 105 1.95 9.42 -5.99
N LYS A 106 1.86 8.74 -7.14
CA LYS A 106 0.62 8.65 -7.95
C LYS A 106 -0.04 7.27 -7.81
N THR A 107 0.08 6.65 -6.62
CA THR A 107 -0.34 5.28 -6.35
C THR A 107 -1.59 5.25 -5.47
N LEU A 108 -2.62 4.53 -5.92
CA LEU A 108 -3.81 4.23 -5.13
C LEU A 108 -3.73 2.80 -4.57
N LEU A 109 -3.77 2.68 -3.25
CA LEU A 109 -3.82 1.39 -2.56
C LEU A 109 -5.28 1.02 -2.26
N PHE A 110 -5.69 -0.13 -2.76
CA PHE A 110 -6.96 -0.76 -2.42
C PHE A 110 -6.68 -1.82 -1.37
N ILE A 111 -7.41 -1.78 -0.27
CA ILE A 111 -7.36 -2.82 0.75
C ILE A 111 -8.75 -3.43 0.83
N GLY A 112 -8.86 -4.75 0.75
CA GLY A 112 -10.18 -5.36 0.74
C GLY A 112 -10.28 -6.75 1.36
N GLN A 113 -11.52 -7.13 1.62
CA GLN A 113 -11.92 -8.39 2.23
C GLN A 113 -13.20 -8.88 1.54
N GLU A 114 -13.29 -10.18 1.26
CA GLU A 114 -14.51 -10.82 0.75
C GLU A 114 -15.62 -10.80 1.80
N LEU A 115 -16.81 -10.34 1.42
CA LEU A 115 -18.03 -10.43 2.22
C LEU A 115 -18.60 -11.84 2.07
N LYS A 116 -18.53 -12.63 3.13
CA LYS A 116 -19.10 -13.98 3.20
C LYS A 116 -20.60 -13.95 3.49
#